data_AF-A0A847I3B2-F1
#
_entry.id   AF-A0A847I3B2-F1
#
_cell.length_a   1.000
_cell.length_b   1.000
_cell.length_c   1.000
_cell.angle_alpha   90.00
_cell.angle_beta   90.00
_cell.angle_gamma   90.00
#
_symmetry.space_group_name_H-M   'P 1'
#
loop_
_entity.id
_entity.type
_entity.pdbx_description
1 polymer ?
#
loop_
_entity_poly.entity_id
_entity_poly.type
_entity_poly.pdbx_seq_one_letter_code
_entity_poly.pdbx_strand_id
1 'polypeptide(L)'
;MKKTATSIRCVPRCGFDNTEVRSVDLPIDYEAEEQELHEALRYWFLSRGISDAIYAFDVDDNGFFAIINDEVYDKRWGTPIF
;
A
#
# COMPACT_ATOMS: atom_id res chain seq x y z
N MET A 1 -2.63 24.27 1.35
CA MET A 1 -2.29 23.31 0.28
C MET A 1 -3.31 22.18 0.33
N LYS A 2 -4.10 21.98 -0.74
CA LYS A 2 -4.89 20.75 -0.87
C LYS A 2 -3.87 19.62 -1.02
N LYS A 3 -3.74 18.75 -0.02
CA LYS A 3 -2.94 17.54 -0.15
C LYS A 3 -3.68 16.66 -1.15
N THR A 4 -3.25 16.65 -2.40
CA THR A 4 -3.61 15.59 -3.32
C THR A 4 -3.12 14.30 -2.66
N ALA A 5 -4.03 13.35 -2.49
CA ALA A 5 -3.73 12.07 -1.86
C ALA A 5 -3.75 11.02 -2.96
N THR A 6 -2.63 10.33 -3.15
CA THR A 6 -2.53 9.20 -4.07
C THR A 6 -2.88 7.93 -3.31
N SER A 7 -3.92 7.23 -3.76
CA SER A 7 -4.37 5.98 -3.14
C SER A 7 -3.68 4.80 -3.80
N ILE A 8 -2.97 3.99 -3.02
CA ILE A 8 -2.28 2.79 -3.50
C ILE A 8 -3.03 1.54 -3.05
N ARG A 9 -3.37 0.66 -3.99
CA ARG A 9 -3.92 -0.66 -3.67
C ARG A 9 -2.84 -1.55 -3.07
N CYS A 10 -3.20 -2.23 -1.99
CA CYS A 10 -2.37 -3.19 -1.28
C CYS A 10 -3.04 -4.55 -1.41
N VAL A 11 -2.43 -5.43 -2.19
CA VAL A 11 -2.88 -6.79 -2.45
C VAL A 11 -2.05 -7.75 -1.58
N PRO A 12 -2.66 -8.59 -0.77
CA PRO A 12 -1.91 -9.54 0.06
C PRO A 12 -1.27 -10.65 -0.78
N ARG A 13 -0.07 -11.07 -0.37
CA ARG A 13 0.78 -12.04 -1.09
C ARG A 13 0.23 -13.46 -1.02
N CYS A 14 -0.28 -13.88 0.13
CA CYS A 14 -0.77 -15.23 0.36
C CYS A 14 -2.28 -15.17 0.60
N GLY A 15 -3.08 -15.76 -0.28
CA GLY A 15 -4.53 -15.79 -0.16
C GLY A 15 -4.98 -16.62 1.03
N PHE A 16 -5.00 -16.03 2.22
CA PHE A 16 -5.78 -16.55 3.34
C PHE A 16 -7.25 -16.22 3.12
N ASP A 17 -8.16 -16.99 3.72
CA ASP A 17 -9.62 -16.79 3.57
C ASP A 17 -10.14 -15.39 4.01
N ASN A 18 -9.28 -14.51 4.55
CA ASN A 18 -9.61 -13.13 4.99
C ASN A 18 -8.71 -12.05 4.37
N THR A 19 -8.07 -12.33 3.23
CA THR A 19 -7.22 -11.35 2.55
C THR A 19 -8.04 -10.33 1.76
N GLU A 20 -8.51 -9.30 2.46
CA GLU A 20 -9.14 -8.14 1.84
C GLU A 20 -8.08 -7.27 1.14
N VAL A 21 -8.33 -6.88 -0.12
CA VAL A 21 -7.57 -5.81 -0.77
C VAL A 21 -7.84 -4.51 -0.02
N ARG A 22 -6.77 -3.76 0.28
CA ARG A 22 -6.88 -2.51 1.03
C ARG A 22 -6.29 -1.35 0.25
N SER A 23 -6.75 -0.13 0.51
CA SER A 23 -6.09 1.07 0.02
C SER A 23 -5.31 1.77 1.13
N VAL A 24 -4.21 2.41 0.73
CA VAL A 24 -3.44 3.33 1.55
C VAL A 24 -3.36 4.68 0.85
N ASP A 25 -3.86 5.71 1.51
CA ASP A 25 -3.76 7.09 1.01
C ASP A 25 -2.43 7.71 1.44
N LEU A 26 -1.61 8.05 0.45
CA LEU A 26 -0.32 8.70 0.64
C LEU A 26 -0.45 10.20 0.36
N PRO A 27 0.08 11.09 1.22
CA PRO A 27 -0.02 12.53 1.06
C PRO A 27 1.05 13.06 0.07
N ILE A 28 1.06 12.51 -1.15
CA ILE A 28 2.04 12.74 -2.21
C ILE A 28 1.26 13.07 -3.48
N ASP A 29 1.88 13.84 -4.37
CA ASP A 29 1.25 14.25 -5.62
C ASP A 29 0.87 13.05 -6.51
N TYR A 30 -0.15 13.22 -7.35
CA TYR A 30 -0.61 12.18 -8.28
C TYR A 30 0.35 12.01 -9.47
N GLU A 31 1.22 13.00 -9.71
CA GLU A 31 2.27 12.98 -10.74
C GLU A 31 3.57 12.36 -10.25
N ALA A 32 3.62 11.92 -8.99
CA ALA A 32 4.82 11.36 -8.41
C ALA A 32 5.25 10.06 -9.11
N GLU A 33 6.55 9.89 -9.24
CA GLU A 33 7.14 8.75 -9.93
C GLU A 33 6.99 7.46 -9.11
N GLU A 34 7.09 6.31 -9.77
CA GLU A 34 6.98 4.98 -9.14
C GLU A 34 7.89 4.84 -7.92
N GLN A 35 9.14 5.30 -8.03
CA GLN A 35 10.11 5.24 -6.93
C GLN A 35 9.68 6.09 -5.73
N GLU A 36 9.14 7.28 -5.95
CA GLU A 36 8.65 8.16 -4.88
C GLU A 36 7.44 7.54 -4.17
N LEU A 37 6.51 6.95 -4.93
CA LEU A 37 5.35 6.25 -4.38
C LEU A 37 5.76 5.02 -3.56
N HIS A 38 6.73 4.25 -4.05
CA HIS A 38 7.26 3.10 -3.34
C HIS A 38 7.95 3.51 -2.02
N GLU A 39 8.79 4.54 -2.04
CA GLU A 39 9.45 5.06 -0.83
C GLU A 39 8.45 5.64 0.18
N ALA A 40 7.44 6.38 -0.29
CA ALA A 40 6.38 6.93 0.54
C ALA A 40 5.53 5.83 1.19
N LEU A 41 5.18 4.78 0.44
CA LEU A 41 4.45 3.63 0.97
C LEU A 41 5.28 2.88 2.01
N ARG A 42 6.58 2.68 1.74
CA ARG A 42 7.51 2.06 2.68
C ARG A 42 7.59 2.85 3.99
N TYR A 43 7.70 4.18 3.91
CA TYR A 43 7.71 5.04 5.09
C TYR A 43 6.37 4.98 5.85
N TRP A 44 5.25 4.94 5.13
CA TRP A 44 3.92 4.82 5.74
C TRP A 44 3.79 3.56 6.60
N PHE A 45 4.24 2.41 6.09
CA PHE A 45 4.26 1.15 6.84
C PHE A 45 5.26 1.18 8.01
N LEU A 46 6.47 1.68 7.77
CA LEU A 46 7.51 1.80 8.79
C LEU A 46 7.02 2.63 10.00
N SER A 47 6.33 3.74 9.75
CA SER A 47 5.77 4.61 10.79
C SER A 47 4.73 3.92 11.69
N ARG A 48 4.19 2.77 11.25
CA ARG A 48 3.23 1.94 12.00
C ARG A 48 3.87 0.71 12.63
N GLY A 49 5.22 0.63 12.61
CA GLY A 49 5.98 -0.49 13.14
C GLY A 49 5.91 -1.73 12.25
N ILE A 50 5.68 -1.53 10.96
CA ILE A 50 5.61 -2.58 9.96
C ILE A 50 6.81 -2.40 9.01
N SER A 51 7.97 -2.91 9.42
CA SER A 51 9.11 -3.09 8.52
C SER A 51 8.84 -4.33 7.66
N ASP A 52 9.02 -4.24 6.34
CA ASP A 52 8.88 -5.36 5.39
C ASP A 52 7.46 -5.71 4.92
N ALA A 53 6.54 -4.73 4.95
CA ALA A 53 5.20 -4.87 4.36
C ALA A 53 5.25 -5.16 2.88
N ILE A 54 6.02 -4.39 2.11
CA ILE A 54 5.99 -4.44 0.65
C ILE A 54 6.84 -5.62 0.18
N TYR A 55 6.19 -6.61 -0.42
CA TYR A 55 6.84 -7.72 -1.12
C TYR A 55 7.23 -7.31 -2.55
N ALA A 56 6.31 -6.67 -3.26
CA ALA A 56 6.50 -6.14 -4.60
C ALA A 56 5.69 -4.86 -4.80
N PHE A 57 6.06 -4.06 -5.79
CA PHE A 57 5.36 -2.86 -6.20
C PHE A 57 5.33 -2.85 -7.72
N ASP A 58 4.16 -2.58 -8.31
CA ASP A 58 3.96 -2.66 -9.76
C ASP A 58 2.75 -1.81 -10.18
N VAL A 59 2.46 -1.76 -11.49
CA VAL A 59 1.37 -0.99 -12.08
C VAL A 59 0.49 -1.88 -12.98
N ASP A 60 -0.84 -1.78 -12.81
CA ASP A 60 -1.82 -2.43 -13.69
C ASP A 60 -2.82 -1.43 -14.27
N ASP A 61 -3.87 -1.93 -14.94
CA ASP A 61 -4.92 -1.12 -15.55
C ASP A 61 -5.66 -0.20 -14.55
N ASN A 62 -5.54 -0.47 -13.24
CA ASN A 62 -6.14 0.33 -12.16
C ASN A 62 -5.12 1.24 -11.46
N GLY A 63 -3.90 1.36 -11.98
CA GLY A 63 -2.82 2.16 -11.42
C GLY A 63 -1.84 1.36 -10.55
N PHE A 64 -1.07 2.07 -9.73
CA PHE A 64 -0.06 1.46 -8.88
C PHE A 64 -0.66 0.58 -7.79
N PHE A 65 -0.03 -0.56 -7.55
CA PHE A 65 -0.36 -1.45 -6.46
C PHE A 65 0.90 -2.04 -5.81
N ALA A 66 0.76 -2.41 -4.56
CA ALA A 66 1.77 -3.10 -3.78
C ALA A 66 1.27 -4.50 -3.40
N ILE A 67 2.13 -5.50 -3.57
CA ILE A 67 1.92 -6.82 -2.97
C ILE A 67 2.46 -6.76 -1.54
N ILE A 68 1.64 -7.12 -0.53
CA ILE A 68 1.98 -7.01 0.88
C ILE A 68 2.20 -8.39 1.52
N ASN A 69 3.24 -8.55 2.33
CA ASN A 69 3.47 -9.72 3.18
C ASN A 69 2.47 -9.76 4.34
N ASP A 70 1.25 -10.23 4.09
CA ASP A 70 0.15 -10.23 5.06
C ASP A 70 0.33 -11.24 6.21
N GLU A 71 1.14 -12.28 6.01
CA GLU A 71 1.48 -13.30 7.03
C GLU A 71 2.11 -12.70 8.31
N VAL A 72 2.59 -11.46 8.25
CA VAL A 72 3.35 -10.81 9.32
C VAL A 72 2.48 -9.89 10.18
N TYR A 73 1.23 -9.61 9.79
CA TYR A 73 0.43 -8.52 10.39
C TYR A 73 -0.83 -8.99 11.11
N ASP A 74 -0.70 -9.24 12.42
CA ASP A 74 -1.84 -9.41 13.35
C ASP A 74 -2.54 -8.07 13.69
N LYS A 75 -2.32 -7.02 12.88
CA LYS A 75 -2.83 -5.65 13.08
C LYS A 75 -3.72 -5.24 11.91
N ARG A 76 -4.80 -4.51 12.19
CA ARG A 76 -5.58 -3.83 11.15
C ARG A 76 -4.79 -2.65 10.58
N TRP A 77 -4.66 -2.59 9.25
CA TRP A 77 -3.95 -1.54 8.50
C TRP A 77 -4.68 -1.27 7.19
N GLY A 78 -4.72 -0.02 6.71
CA GLY A 78 -5.42 0.36 5.46
C GLY A 78 -6.96 0.35 5.55
N THR A 79 -7.62 0.62 4.43
CA THR A 79 -9.09 0.61 4.30
C THR A 79 -9.51 -0.51 3.34
N PRO A 80 -10.42 -1.44 3.72
CA PRO A 80 -10.92 -2.47 2.80
C PRO A 80 -11.58 -1.86 1.56
N ILE A 81 -11.32 -2.45 0.39
CA ILE A 81 -11.96 -2.10 -0.88
C ILE A 81 -13.02 -3.18 -1.14
N PHE A 82 -14.27 -2.75 -1.35
CA PHE A 82 -15.41 -3.62 -1.68
C PHE A 82 -15.64 -3.67 -3.20
#